data_AF-A0A060RD35-F1
#
_entry.id   AF-A0A060RD35-F1
#
_cell.length_a   1.000
_cell.length_b   1.000
_cell.length_c   1.000
_cell.angle_alpha   90.00
_cell.angle_beta   90.00
_cell.angle_gamma   90.00
#
_symmetry.space_group_name_H-M   'P 1'
#
loop_
_entity.id
_entity.type
_entity.pdbx_description
1 polymer ?
#
loop_
_entity_poly.entity_id
_entity_poly.type
_entity_poly.pdbx_seq_one_letter_code
_entity_poly.pdbx_strand_id
1 'polypeptide(L)'
;MLLVKNSANWLKWIIFAMLLFVLPRHYYFDVSQLFSTKNIKNQRIPIIFAYYLERNCFMNNINDIVDYIISKVKSEDDSASLINLKLQKLLYYIQAWSYGINGKAMFEGEFQAWVHGPVNREIYDRFNPTKYLYSEINLEDRIKTDVKIDEETAEFIDFILENYLKYSGAELERLSHSELPWIQTRGKIGAYDRCEECISEELLISYYGSKWKEINS
;
A
#
# COMPACT_ATOMS: atom_id res chain seq x y z
N MET A 1 15.01 -46.25 -7.01
CA MET A 1 15.26 -45.60 -8.31
C MET A 1 13.98 -44.85 -8.66
N LEU A 2 13.94 -43.54 -8.40
CA LEU A 2 13.90 -42.45 -9.41
C LEU A 2 12.57 -42.37 -10.19
N LEU A 3 11.93 -41.23 -10.50
CA LEU A 3 11.80 -39.83 -10.01
C LEU A 3 11.08 -39.08 -11.17
N VAL A 4 9.91 -38.46 -10.91
CA VAL A 4 9.36 -37.16 -11.41
C VAL A 4 9.26 -36.78 -12.92
N LYS A 5 8.17 -36.04 -13.25
CA LYS A 5 7.94 -34.96 -14.28
C LYS A 5 7.04 -35.34 -15.48
N ASN A 6 6.21 -34.47 -16.10
CA ASN A 6 5.80 -33.04 -15.90
C ASN A 6 4.24 -32.95 -15.86
N SER A 7 3.48 -31.92 -15.43
CA SER A 7 3.67 -30.51 -15.02
C SER A 7 3.71 -29.39 -16.11
N ALA A 8 2.61 -29.13 -16.86
CA ALA A 8 2.54 -28.03 -17.85
C ALA A 8 1.11 -27.51 -18.22
N ASN A 9 0.36 -26.87 -17.30
CA ASN A 9 -0.88 -26.13 -17.67
C ASN A 9 -1.18 -24.86 -16.85
N TRP A 10 -0.48 -24.59 -15.74
CA TRP A 10 -0.70 -23.39 -14.92
C TRP A 10 -0.05 -22.12 -15.52
N LEU A 11 1.08 -22.24 -16.23
CA LEU A 11 1.72 -21.10 -16.93
C LEU A 11 0.82 -20.43 -17.98
N LYS A 12 -0.17 -21.14 -18.56
CA LYS A 12 -1.09 -20.54 -19.55
C LYS A 12 -1.98 -19.46 -18.94
N TRP A 13 -2.34 -19.59 -17.66
CA TRP A 13 -3.12 -18.59 -16.94
C TRP A 13 -2.28 -17.39 -16.54
N ILE A 14 -1.01 -17.59 -16.17
CA ILE A 14 -0.06 -16.50 -15.90
C ILE A 14 0.17 -15.69 -17.18
N ILE A 15 0.38 -16.33 -18.33
CA ILE A 15 0.56 -15.64 -19.63
C ILE A 15 -0.71 -14.87 -20.03
N PHE A 16 -1.91 -15.39 -19.75
CA PHE A 16 -3.16 -14.67 -20.01
C PHE A 16 -3.33 -13.44 -19.10
N ALA A 17 -2.95 -13.54 -17.81
CA ALA A 17 -2.92 -12.40 -16.90
C ALA A 17 -1.91 -11.33 -17.36
N MET A 18 -0.70 -11.74 -17.77
CA MET A 18 0.34 -10.80 -18.24
C MET A 18 -0.06 -10.07 -19.53
N LEU A 19 -0.87 -10.67 -20.41
CA LEU A 19 -1.33 -10.03 -21.65
C LEU A 19 -2.27 -8.83 -21.43
N LEU A 20 -2.91 -8.70 -20.25
CA LEU A 20 -3.66 -7.51 -19.87
C LEU A 20 -2.76 -6.35 -19.38
N PHE A 21 -1.49 -6.61 -19.07
CA PHE A 21 -0.55 -5.63 -18.50
C PHE A 21 0.54 -5.12 -19.45
N VAL A 22 0.60 -5.63 -20.69
CA VAL A 22 1.74 -5.36 -21.62
C VAL A 22 1.38 -4.47 -22.82
N LEU A 23 0.11 -4.11 -23.05
CA LEU A 23 -0.26 -3.19 -24.14
C LEU A 23 -0.18 -1.71 -23.74
N PRO A 24 0.36 -0.80 -24.59
CA PRO A 24 0.47 0.62 -24.27
C PRO A 24 -0.87 1.31 -23.99
N ARG A 25 -0.88 2.21 -22.99
CA ARG A 25 -2.05 2.97 -22.47
C ARG A 25 -2.82 3.84 -23.49
N HIS A 26 -2.42 3.88 -24.76
CA HIS A 26 -3.07 4.68 -25.81
C HIS A 26 -4.28 4.00 -26.49
N TYR A 27 -4.65 2.79 -26.08
CA TYR A 27 -5.86 2.08 -26.54
C TYR A 27 -6.96 1.93 -25.48
N TYR A 28 -6.98 2.77 -24.45
CA TYR A 28 -8.19 2.95 -23.66
C TYR A 28 -9.25 3.65 -24.50
N PHE A 29 -10.15 2.85 -25.07
CA PHE A 29 -11.39 3.31 -25.66
C PHE A 29 -12.14 4.14 -24.62
N ASP A 30 -12.54 5.36 -24.96
CA ASP A 30 -13.38 6.18 -24.11
C ASP A 30 -14.77 5.52 -24.00
N VAL A 31 -14.94 4.70 -22.96
CA VAL A 31 -16.17 3.97 -22.68
C VAL A 31 -17.36 4.89 -22.39
N SER A 32 -17.14 6.18 -22.09
CA SER A 32 -18.25 7.14 -21.99
C SER A 32 -18.97 7.32 -23.33
N GLN A 33 -18.26 7.21 -24.47
CA GLN A 33 -18.88 7.28 -25.80
C GLN A 33 -19.67 6.03 -26.16
N LEU A 34 -19.30 4.85 -25.63
CA LEU A 34 -20.05 3.60 -25.81
C LEU A 34 -21.47 3.67 -25.22
N PHE A 35 -21.70 4.51 -24.21
CA PHE A 35 -23.03 4.75 -23.65
C PHE A 35 -23.83 5.84 -24.40
N SER A 36 -23.17 6.72 -25.16
CA SER A 36 -23.86 7.80 -25.88
C SER A 36 -24.52 7.35 -27.19
N THR A 37 -24.07 6.26 -27.81
CA THR A 37 -24.60 5.82 -29.12
C THR A 37 -25.39 4.51 -29.04
N LYS A 38 -26.72 4.67 -28.97
CA LYS A 38 -27.77 3.69 -29.34
C LYS A 38 -27.90 2.44 -28.46
N ASN A 39 -28.85 2.56 -27.52
CA ASN A 39 -29.88 1.54 -27.24
C ASN A 39 -29.40 0.18 -26.69
N ILE A 40 -28.54 0.21 -25.66
CA ILE A 40 -28.23 -0.95 -24.83
C ILE A 40 -29.38 -1.20 -23.83
N LYS A 41 -30.53 -1.66 -24.34
CA LYS A 41 -31.64 -2.20 -23.50
C LYS A 41 -31.71 -3.72 -23.50
N ASN A 42 -30.83 -4.41 -24.24
CA ASN A 42 -30.95 -5.85 -24.45
C ASN A 42 -29.62 -6.62 -24.59
N GLN A 43 -28.46 -6.00 -24.28
CA GLN A 43 -27.25 -6.79 -24.04
C GLN A 43 -27.22 -7.20 -22.58
N ARG A 44 -27.19 -8.51 -22.33
CA ARG A 44 -26.77 -9.05 -21.03
C ARG A 44 -25.31 -8.67 -20.82
N ILE A 45 -25.05 -7.59 -20.10
CA ILE A 45 -23.76 -7.38 -19.46
C ILE A 45 -23.53 -8.64 -18.60
N PRO A 46 -22.43 -9.40 -18.78
CA PRO A 46 -22.16 -10.55 -17.93
C PRO A 46 -22.12 -10.09 -16.48
N ILE A 47 -22.77 -10.82 -15.57
CA ILE A 47 -22.79 -10.46 -14.13
C ILE A 47 -21.36 -10.28 -13.61
N ILE A 48 -20.40 -11.05 -14.11
CA ILE A 48 -18.96 -10.92 -13.82
C ILE A 48 -18.39 -9.55 -14.25
N PHE A 49 -18.81 -9.01 -15.39
CA PHE A 49 -18.35 -7.71 -15.89
C PHE A 49 -19.01 -6.55 -15.14
N ALA A 50 -20.27 -6.72 -14.72
CA ALA A 50 -20.91 -5.82 -13.77
C ALA A 50 -20.19 -5.87 -12.41
N TYR A 51 -19.90 -7.05 -11.85
CA TYR A 51 -19.12 -7.22 -10.62
C TYR A 51 -17.70 -6.64 -10.69
N TYR A 52 -17.07 -6.61 -11.87
CA TYR A 52 -15.74 -6.01 -12.05
C TYR A 52 -15.78 -4.48 -12.08
N LEU A 53 -16.92 -3.89 -12.45
CA LEU A 53 -17.19 -2.44 -12.43
C LEU A 53 -17.87 -1.97 -11.13
N GLU A 54 -18.66 -2.84 -10.48
CA GLU A 54 -19.36 -2.67 -9.21
C GLU A 54 -18.57 -3.23 -8.02
N ARG A 55 -17.34 -3.71 -8.23
CA ARG A 55 -16.31 -3.75 -7.18
C ARG A 55 -15.95 -2.31 -6.84
N ASN A 56 -16.91 -1.63 -6.20
CA ASN A 56 -16.69 -0.49 -5.35
C ASN A 56 -15.55 -0.86 -4.43
N CYS A 57 -14.39 -0.29 -4.73
CA CYS A 57 -13.26 -0.20 -3.83
C CYS A 57 -13.78 0.36 -2.51
N PHE A 58 -14.06 -0.54 -1.57
CA PHE A 58 -14.23 -0.14 -0.19
C PHE A 58 -12.84 0.25 0.26
N MET A 59 -12.54 1.55 0.23
CA MET A 59 -11.24 2.05 0.66
C MET A 59 -11.00 1.53 2.07
N ASN A 60 -9.88 0.85 2.27
CA ASN A 60 -9.57 0.29 3.58
C ASN A 60 -9.46 1.43 4.61
N ASN A 61 -10.05 1.25 5.78
CA ASN A 61 -9.85 2.19 6.86
C ASN A 61 -8.43 2.02 7.40
N ILE A 62 -7.65 3.11 7.48
CA ILE A 62 -6.27 3.07 7.97
C ILE A 62 -6.14 2.49 9.38
N ASN A 63 -7.15 2.65 10.25
CA ASN A 63 -7.16 2.06 11.59
C ASN A 63 -7.31 0.55 11.58
N ASP A 64 -8.05 0.00 10.60
CA ASP A 64 -8.20 -1.44 10.43
C ASP A 64 -6.87 -2.04 9.95
N ILE A 65 -6.16 -1.37 9.05
CA ILE A 65 -4.81 -1.77 8.63
C ILE A 65 -3.81 -1.66 9.79
N VAL A 66 -3.88 -0.62 10.62
CA VAL A 66 -3.08 -0.52 11.85
C VAL A 66 -3.34 -1.69 12.79
N ASP A 67 -4.61 -1.99 13.06
CA ASP A 67 -4.99 -3.08 13.97
C ASP A 67 -4.61 -4.45 13.41
N TYR A 68 -4.65 -4.64 12.09
CA TYR A 68 -4.13 -5.81 11.41
C TYR A 68 -2.60 -5.94 11.57
N ILE A 69 -1.83 -4.89 11.29
CA ILE A 69 -0.35 -4.90 11.45
C ILE A 69 0.04 -5.23 12.89
N ILE A 70 -0.60 -4.61 13.89
CA ILE A 70 -0.35 -4.89 15.30
C ILE A 70 -0.64 -6.37 15.61
N SER A 71 -1.77 -6.89 15.13
CA SER A 71 -2.16 -8.28 15.33
C SER A 71 -1.18 -9.25 14.69
N LYS A 72 -0.83 -9.02 13.42
CA LYS A 72 0.12 -9.81 12.62
C LYS A 72 1.46 -9.92 13.34
N VAL A 73 2.12 -8.78 13.57
CA VAL A 73 3.46 -8.71 14.18
C VAL A 73 3.50 -9.39 15.56
N LYS A 74 2.54 -9.09 16.44
CA LYS A 74 2.52 -9.65 17.80
C LYS A 74 2.04 -11.10 17.89
N SER A 75 1.31 -11.60 16.88
CA SER A 75 0.90 -13.00 16.81
C SER A 75 2.00 -13.93 16.30
N GLU A 76 2.88 -13.43 15.44
CA GLU A 76 4.03 -14.19 14.93
C GLU A 76 5.21 -14.19 15.92
N ASP A 77 5.45 -13.06 16.60
CA ASP A 77 6.39 -12.94 17.71
C ASP A 77 5.94 -11.82 18.68
N ASP A 78 5.45 -12.20 19.86
CA ASP A 78 5.03 -11.26 20.92
C ASP A 78 6.17 -10.33 21.36
N SER A 79 7.42 -10.80 21.27
CA SER A 79 8.62 -10.04 21.61
C SER A 79 9.10 -9.11 20.49
N ALA A 80 8.52 -9.18 19.29
CA ALA A 80 8.90 -8.31 18.17
C ALA A 80 8.61 -6.83 18.48
N SER A 81 9.63 -5.99 18.36
CA SER A 81 9.51 -4.54 18.58
C SER A 81 8.74 -3.87 17.43
N LEU A 82 7.69 -3.15 17.80
CA LEU A 82 6.82 -2.35 16.95
C LEU A 82 6.61 -0.97 17.60
N ILE A 83 7.68 -0.17 17.65
CA ILE A 83 7.58 1.21 18.11
C ILE A 83 6.75 2.10 17.17
N ASN A 84 6.15 3.17 17.70
CA ASN A 84 5.32 4.12 16.96
C ASN A 84 5.99 4.66 15.68
N LEU A 85 7.28 5.04 15.74
CA LEU A 85 8.07 5.44 14.57
C LEU A 85 8.09 4.36 13.47
N LYS A 86 8.24 3.08 13.84
CA LYS A 86 8.29 1.95 12.91
C LYS A 86 6.92 1.72 12.27
N LEU A 87 5.84 1.74 13.06
CA LEU A 87 4.46 1.61 12.57
C LEU A 87 4.14 2.68 11.51
N GLN A 88 4.44 3.96 11.79
CA GLN A 88 4.25 5.07 10.84
C GLN A 88 4.98 4.84 9.50
N LYS A 89 6.19 4.27 9.53
CA LYS A 89 6.95 3.96 8.32
C LYS A 89 6.41 2.75 7.56
N LEU A 90 5.97 1.70 8.25
CA LEU A 90 5.34 0.54 7.61
C LEU A 90 4.06 0.96 6.87
N LEU A 91 3.20 1.77 7.50
CA LEU A 91 2.01 2.34 6.85
C LEU A 91 2.36 3.17 5.61
N TYR A 92 3.40 4.01 5.70
CA TYR A 92 3.90 4.78 4.56
C TYR A 92 4.31 3.88 3.40
N TYR A 93 5.12 2.84 3.64
CA TYR A 93 5.56 1.93 2.57
C TYR A 93 4.39 1.14 1.98
N ILE A 94 3.39 0.74 2.77
CA ILE A 94 2.17 0.08 2.25
C ILE A 94 1.45 1.00 1.25
N GLN A 95 1.17 2.25 1.63
CA GLN A 95 0.50 3.21 0.75
C GLN A 95 1.36 3.54 -0.49
N ALA A 96 2.65 3.80 -0.28
CA ALA A 96 3.58 4.24 -1.32
C ALA A 96 3.85 3.16 -2.37
N TRP A 97 4.03 1.90 -1.97
CA TRP A 97 4.12 0.79 -2.92
C TRP A 97 2.79 0.50 -3.61
N SER A 98 1.63 0.70 -2.96
CA SER A 98 0.33 0.55 -3.65
C SER A 98 0.19 1.60 -4.76
N TYR A 99 0.57 2.85 -4.51
CA TYR A 99 0.65 3.87 -5.58
C TYR A 99 1.64 3.48 -6.68
N GLY A 100 2.82 2.97 -6.33
CA GLY A 100 3.84 2.59 -7.32
C GLY A 100 3.49 1.39 -8.19
N ILE A 101 2.86 0.36 -7.61
CA ILE A 101 2.54 -0.92 -8.28
C ILE A 101 1.15 -0.86 -8.92
N ASN A 102 0.14 -0.41 -8.15
CA ASN A 102 -1.27 -0.47 -8.53
C ASN A 102 -1.79 0.87 -9.11
N GLY A 103 -1.06 1.98 -8.91
CA GLY A 103 -1.51 3.31 -9.31
C GLY A 103 -2.67 3.86 -8.49
N LYS A 104 -2.94 3.27 -7.31
CA LYS A 104 -4.05 3.63 -6.41
C LYS A 104 -3.64 3.53 -4.94
N ALA A 105 -4.31 4.31 -4.10
CA ALA A 105 -4.25 4.18 -2.64
C ALA A 105 -4.56 2.74 -2.18
N MET A 106 -3.95 2.33 -1.06
CA MET A 106 -4.36 1.13 -0.32
C MET A 106 -5.48 1.47 0.69
N PHE A 107 -5.40 2.66 1.27
CA PHE A 107 -6.35 3.21 2.25
C PHE A 107 -6.52 4.72 2.07
N GLU A 108 -7.60 5.26 2.64
CA GLU A 108 -7.76 6.71 2.81
C GLU A 108 -6.78 7.21 3.90
N GLY A 109 -5.98 8.22 3.56
CA GLY A 109 -5.03 8.84 4.49
C GLY A 109 -3.74 9.31 3.81
N GLU A 110 -3.45 10.61 3.94
CA GLU A 110 -2.23 11.22 3.40
C GLU A 110 -1.04 11.09 4.37
N PHE A 111 0.18 11.26 3.85
CA PHE A 111 1.41 11.28 4.65
C PHE A 111 2.09 12.64 4.53
N GLN A 112 2.39 13.26 5.67
CA GLN A 112 3.08 14.54 5.75
C GLN A 112 4.59 14.34 5.93
N ALA A 113 5.41 15.20 5.32
CA ALA A 113 6.87 15.04 5.28
C ALA A 113 7.60 15.52 6.56
N TRP A 114 7.19 14.99 7.72
CA TRP A 114 7.67 15.38 9.05
C TRP A 114 9.19 15.17 9.24
N VAL A 115 9.74 15.79 10.29
CA VAL A 115 11.18 15.72 10.65
C VAL A 115 11.67 14.26 10.72
N HIS A 116 10.93 13.40 11.41
CA HIS A 116 11.25 11.97 11.55
C HIS A 116 10.71 11.11 10.40
N GLY A 117 10.73 11.65 9.17
CA GLY A 117 10.24 10.99 7.96
C GLY A 117 8.72 11.13 7.78
N PRO A 118 8.11 10.45 6.79
CA PRO A 118 6.68 10.52 6.53
C PRO A 118 5.84 10.04 7.72
N VAL A 119 4.75 10.75 8.01
CA VAL A 119 3.81 10.48 9.10
C VAL A 119 2.38 10.70 8.61
N ASN A 120 1.49 9.73 8.86
CA ASN A 120 0.05 9.95 8.73
C ASN A 120 -0.48 10.64 10.00
N ARG A 121 -1.16 11.78 9.81
CA ARG A 121 -1.63 12.68 10.87
C ARG A 121 -2.65 12.02 11.79
N GLU A 122 -3.61 11.29 11.21
CA GLU A 122 -4.69 10.61 11.94
C GLU A 122 -4.12 9.52 12.86
N ILE A 123 -3.26 8.64 12.34
CA ILE A 123 -2.64 7.58 13.14
C ILE A 123 -1.67 8.14 14.17
N TYR A 124 -1.02 9.27 13.91
CA TYR A 124 -0.27 9.95 14.97
C TYR A 124 -1.20 10.43 16.08
N ASP A 125 -2.32 11.11 15.75
CA ASP A 125 -3.25 11.62 16.76
C ASP A 125 -3.93 10.52 17.56
N ARG A 126 -4.15 9.35 16.96
CA ARG A 126 -4.62 8.15 17.66
C ARG A 126 -3.67 7.72 18.80
N PHE A 127 -2.36 7.79 18.60
CA PHE A 127 -1.37 7.26 19.55
C PHE A 127 -0.72 8.33 20.44
N ASN A 128 -0.59 9.58 19.97
CA ASN A 128 0.07 10.68 20.68
C ASN A 128 -0.42 10.95 22.12
N PRO A 129 -1.70 10.72 22.51
CA PRO A 129 -2.14 10.89 23.89
C PRO A 129 -1.43 9.97 24.91
N THR A 130 -0.88 8.82 24.48
CA THR A 130 -0.29 7.80 25.37
C THR A 130 1.07 7.26 24.91
N LYS A 131 1.47 7.51 23.65
CA LYS A 131 2.68 6.95 23.01
C LYS A 131 3.55 8.05 22.41
N TYR A 132 4.83 8.03 22.77
CA TYR A 132 5.87 8.86 22.14
C TYR A 132 6.47 8.15 20.91
N LEU A 133 7.41 8.81 20.23
CA LEU A 133 8.05 8.33 19.00
C LEU A 133 8.66 6.91 19.11
N TYR A 134 9.27 6.60 20.25
CA TYR A 134 9.90 5.31 20.55
C TYR A 134 9.09 4.42 21.50
N SER A 135 7.83 4.74 21.78
CA SER A 135 6.96 3.86 22.57
C SER A 135 6.56 2.63 21.77
N GLU A 136 6.61 1.46 22.39
CA GLU A 136 6.09 0.20 21.82
C GLU A 136 4.57 0.26 21.62
N ILE A 137 4.11 -0.37 20.54
CA ILE A 137 2.71 -0.61 20.21
C ILE A 137 2.42 -2.11 20.36
N ASN A 138 1.40 -2.43 21.14
CA ASN A 138 1.07 -3.77 21.59
C ASN A 138 -0.38 -4.14 21.26
N LEU A 139 -0.78 -5.38 21.57
CA LEU A 139 -2.12 -5.92 21.28
C LEU A 139 -3.26 -5.14 21.98
N GLU A 140 -3.00 -4.49 23.10
CA GLU A 140 -3.93 -3.62 23.83
C GLU A 140 -4.14 -2.24 23.19
N ASP A 141 -3.29 -1.83 22.24
CA ASP A 141 -3.39 -0.53 21.55
C ASP A 141 -4.31 -0.58 20.30
N ARG A 142 -4.91 -1.73 20.03
CA ARG A 142 -5.86 -1.95 18.92
C ARG A 142 -7.25 -1.39 19.24
N ILE A 143 -7.98 -0.91 18.23
CA ILE A 143 -9.38 -0.51 18.37
C ILE A 143 -10.30 -1.73 18.19
N LYS A 144 -9.97 -2.62 17.25
CA LYS A 144 -10.68 -3.87 16.93
C LYS A 144 -9.77 -5.07 17.09
N THR A 145 -10.30 -6.17 17.63
CA THR A 145 -9.58 -7.43 17.81
C THR A 145 -9.84 -8.46 16.70
N ASP A 146 -10.97 -8.36 15.99
CA ASP A 146 -11.37 -9.17 14.82
C ASP A 146 -11.51 -8.26 13.59
N VAL A 147 -10.37 -7.75 13.10
CA VAL A 147 -10.32 -6.95 11.87
C VAL A 147 -10.52 -7.84 10.66
N LYS A 148 -11.38 -7.40 9.74
CA LYS A 148 -11.62 -8.08 8.46
C LYS A 148 -11.22 -7.16 7.31
N ILE A 149 -9.99 -7.35 6.86
CA ILE A 149 -9.53 -6.91 5.54
C ILE A 149 -9.70 -8.07 4.55
N ASP A 150 -9.83 -7.77 3.27
CA ASP A 150 -9.90 -8.79 2.23
C ASP A 150 -8.52 -9.42 1.94
N GLU A 151 -8.53 -10.57 1.28
CA GLU A 151 -7.35 -11.39 0.99
C GLU A 151 -6.30 -10.66 0.14
N GLU A 152 -6.73 -9.86 -0.86
CA GLU A 152 -5.83 -9.09 -1.75
C GLU A 152 -5.13 -7.96 -0.96
N THR A 153 -5.87 -7.25 -0.11
CA THR A 153 -5.31 -6.26 0.83
C THR A 153 -4.35 -6.90 1.83
N ALA A 154 -4.70 -8.05 2.41
CA ALA A 154 -3.89 -8.75 3.40
C ALA A 154 -2.56 -9.27 2.80
N GLU A 155 -2.61 -9.94 1.65
CA GLU A 155 -1.41 -10.40 0.92
C GLU A 155 -0.46 -9.25 0.60
N PHE A 156 -0.98 -8.09 0.20
CA PHE A 156 -0.16 -6.92 -0.08
C PHE A 156 0.51 -6.36 1.18
N ILE A 157 -0.22 -6.25 2.29
CA ILE A 157 0.35 -5.78 3.56
C ILE A 157 1.44 -6.74 4.04
N ASP A 158 1.17 -8.05 4.01
CA ASP A 158 2.13 -9.08 4.42
C ASP A 158 3.40 -9.03 3.57
N PHE A 159 3.30 -8.88 2.24
CA PHE A 159 4.46 -8.68 1.37
C PHE A 159 5.32 -7.47 1.76
N ILE A 160 4.70 -6.35 2.16
CA ILE A 160 5.45 -5.18 2.66
C ILE A 160 6.07 -5.46 4.03
N LEU A 161 5.36 -6.15 4.94
CA LEU A 161 5.90 -6.53 6.25
C LEU A 161 7.11 -7.47 6.11
N GLU A 162 7.04 -8.51 5.28
CA GLU A 162 8.17 -9.42 5.01
C GLU A 162 9.43 -8.68 4.55
N ASN A 163 9.26 -7.62 3.74
CA ASN A 163 10.37 -6.85 3.22
C ASN A 163 10.92 -5.81 4.21
N TYR A 164 10.06 -5.18 5.02
CA TYR A 164 10.40 -4.01 5.83
C TYR A 164 10.44 -4.24 7.36
N LEU A 165 9.76 -5.25 7.90
CA LEU A 165 9.65 -5.48 9.35
C LEU A 165 10.99 -5.81 10.02
N LYS A 166 11.95 -6.36 9.26
CA LYS A 166 13.33 -6.63 9.70
C LYS A 166 14.14 -5.39 10.08
N TYR A 167 13.73 -4.20 9.62
CA TYR A 167 14.40 -2.95 9.94
C TYR A 167 13.89 -2.36 11.27
N SER A 168 14.79 -1.71 12.00
CA SER A 168 14.44 -0.83 13.13
C SER A 168 13.74 0.44 12.64
N GLY A 169 12.99 1.12 13.52
CA GLY A 169 12.35 2.39 13.18
C GLY A 169 13.33 3.47 12.69
N ALA A 170 14.55 3.49 13.23
CA ALA A 170 15.61 4.41 12.82
C ALA A 170 16.21 4.05 11.44
N GLU A 171 16.21 2.77 11.04
CA GLU A 171 16.60 2.36 9.68
C GLU A 171 15.54 2.75 8.66
N LEU A 172 14.26 2.55 8.98
CA LEU A 172 13.14 2.97 8.14
C LEU A 172 13.04 4.49 7.99
N GLU A 173 13.35 5.24 9.06
CA GLU A 173 13.51 6.70 9.04
C GLU A 173 14.62 7.10 8.06
N ARG A 174 15.85 6.59 8.23
CA ARG A 174 16.98 6.87 7.34
C ARG A 174 16.70 6.52 5.88
N LEU A 175 16.00 5.41 5.63
CA LEU A 175 15.58 5.02 4.29
C LEU A 175 14.65 6.09 3.72
N SER A 176 13.57 6.45 4.43
CA SER A 176 12.62 7.48 3.97
C SER A 176 13.25 8.86 3.77
N HIS A 177 14.27 9.23 4.55
CA HIS A 177 15.04 10.47 4.37
C HIS A 177 15.91 10.48 3.10
N SER A 178 16.23 9.31 2.55
CA SER A 178 16.99 9.16 1.31
C SER A 178 16.11 9.09 0.05
N GLU A 179 14.79 8.98 0.21
CA GLU A 179 13.85 8.80 -0.88
C GLU A 179 13.29 10.13 -1.40
N LEU A 180 13.15 10.23 -2.73
CA LEU A 180 12.75 11.46 -3.41
C LEU A 180 11.43 12.06 -2.91
N PRO A 181 10.38 11.29 -2.57
CA PRO A 181 9.10 11.86 -2.14
C PRO A 181 9.20 12.73 -0.89
N TRP A 182 9.91 12.26 0.14
CA TRP A 182 10.10 13.05 1.36
C TRP A 182 11.03 14.25 1.12
N ILE A 183 12.12 14.05 0.37
CA ILE A 183 13.09 15.12 0.05
C ILE A 183 12.41 16.27 -0.72
N GLN A 184 11.65 15.97 -1.77
CA GLN A 184 11.01 17.00 -2.61
C GLN A 184 9.89 17.73 -1.89
N THR A 185 9.06 17.03 -1.09
CA THR A 185 7.99 17.68 -0.30
C THR A 185 8.55 18.65 0.74
N ARG A 186 9.73 18.37 1.33
CA ARG A 186 10.40 19.31 2.24
C ARG A 186 11.12 20.46 1.51
N GLY A 187 11.57 20.24 0.28
CA GLY A 187 12.16 21.26 -0.57
C GLY A 187 13.47 21.84 -0.01
N LYS A 188 13.41 23.05 0.56
CA LYS A 188 14.60 23.83 1.00
C LYS A 188 14.65 24.10 2.51
N ILE A 189 13.72 23.57 3.30
CA ILE A 189 13.72 23.73 4.76
C ILE A 189 14.85 22.90 5.40
N GLY A 190 15.27 23.28 6.60
CA GLY A 190 16.30 22.57 7.35
C GLY A 190 15.88 21.16 7.77
N ALA A 191 16.86 20.31 8.10
CA ALA A 191 16.61 18.92 8.50
C ALA A 191 15.71 18.78 9.74
N TYR A 192 15.75 19.77 10.65
CA TYR A 192 14.97 19.78 11.89
C TYR A 192 13.73 20.69 11.84
N ASP A 193 13.48 21.37 10.72
CA ASP A 193 12.34 22.26 10.58
C ASP A 193 11.03 21.46 10.49
N ARG A 194 9.98 21.95 11.15
CA ARG A 194 8.63 21.37 11.06
C ARG A 194 8.14 21.46 9.62
N CYS A 195 7.58 20.37 9.13
CA CYS A 195 6.94 20.30 7.82
C CYS A 195 5.69 19.44 7.97
N GLU A 196 4.55 19.99 7.58
CA GLU A 196 3.25 19.30 7.58
C GLU A 196 2.64 19.24 6.18
N GLU A 197 3.44 19.57 5.16
CA GLU A 197 3.07 19.43 3.75
C GLU A 197 2.88 17.94 3.42
N CYS A 198 1.78 17.61 2.74
CA CYS A 198 1.48 16.27 2.28
C CYS A 198 2.38 15.87 1.10
N ILE A 199 2.86 14.64 1.13
CA ILE A 199 3.59 14.01 0.03
C ILE A 199 2.55 13.62 -1.04
N SER A 200 2.65 14.20 -2.24
CA SER A 200 1.61 14.05 -3.25
C SER A 200 1.54 12.64 -3.84
N GLU A 201 0.34 12.23 -4.26
CA GLU A 201 0.11 10.91 -4.87
C GLU A 201 0.95 10.73 -6.14
N GLU A 202 1.04 11.76 -6.99
CA GLU A 202 1.79 11.71 -8.25
C GLU A 202 3.29 11.46 -8.01
N LEU A 203 3.81 11.98 -6.90
CA LEU A 203 5.20 11.81 -6.49
C LEU A 203 5.45 10.38 -5.98
N LEU A 204 4.49 9.79 -5.24
CA LEU A 204 4.55 8.37 -4.84
C LEU A 204 4.43 7.44 -6.05
N ILE A 205 3.42 7.65 -6.91
CA ILE A 205 3.20 6.88 -8.15
C ILE A 205 4.43 6.92 -9.05
N SER A 206 5.02 8.10 -9.27
CA SER A 206 6.17 8.24 -10.16
C SER A 206 7.45 7.63 -9.58
N TYR A 207 7.76 7.87 -8.30
CA TYR A 207 8.96 7.35 -7.66
C TYR A 207 8.91 5.83 -7.46
N TYR A 208 7.89 5.31 -6.77
CA TYR A 208 7.78 3.87 -6.51
C TYR A 208 7.44 3.08 -7.78
N GLY A 209 6.70 3.67 -8.74
CA GLY A 209 6.48 3.06 -10.05
C GLY A 209 7.75 3.00 -10.91
N SER A 210 8.71 3.91 -10.72
CA SER A 210 10.04 3.79 -11.32
C SER A 210 10.87 2.72 -10.63
N LYS A 211 10.85 2.66 -9.29
CA LYS A 211 11.55 1.62 -8.51
C LYS A 211 11.02 0.22 -8.80
N TRP A 212 9.71 0.06 -8.95
CA TRP A 212 9.10 -1.20 -9.34
C TRP A 212 9.58 -1.69 -10.72
N LYS A 213 9.73 -0.78 -11.69
CA LYS A 213 10.29 -1.11 -13.01
C LYS A 213 11.76 -1.52 -12.94
N GLU A 214 12.58 -0.82 -12.14
CA GLU A 214 13.99 -1.14 -11.90
C GLU A 214 14.20 -2.53 -11.25
N ILE A 215 13.26 -2.95 -10.40
CA ILE A 215 13.28 -4.28 -9.76
C ILE A 215 12.86 -5.41 -10.72
N ASN A 216 12.03 -5.10 -11.73
CA ASN A 216 11.44 -6.08 -12.66
C ASN A 216 12.07 -6.06 -14.08
N SER A 217 13.17 -5.33 -14.28
CA SER A 217 13.91 -5.23 -15.55
C SER A 217 15.15 -6.10 -15.60
#